data_AF-A0A7K0CBH0-F1
#
_entry.id   AF-A0A7K0CBH0-F1
#
_cell.length_a   1.000
_cell.length_b   1.000
_cell.length_c   1.000
_cell.angle_alpha   90.00
_cell.angle_beta   90.00
_cell.angle_gamma   90.00
#
_symmetry.space_group_name_H-M   'P 1'
#
loop_
_entity.id
_entity.type
_entity.pdbx_description
1 polymer ?
#
loop_
_entity_poly.entity_id
_entity_poly.type
_entity_poly.pdbx_seq_one_letter_code
_entity_poly.pdbx_strand_id
1 'polypeptide(L)'
;MSERAESGRTDGLITLAAADALWVELTTGSDVPTASGALTRSPACAGTGYVLLGSRVVTTARGSVPEAEVRRAAAVLNAVAVDRRDLVRVGPFHAAPGPEREEGTPLRWRRRIAEEPGGPEAVRDAHHLAGIDWRQLLVDQTRDGTRHTWWLPRAVVRLLDAAEHAEAVRTRRTSAAVTEQTRAADRRADPAGPVRPYNKELEGQLYSALSRKPGTARKVAGWACAVCRTAPATVLDHCHEHGYVRAPVCQSCNTQERPDHLYDNDIRVANRYTRLFESAADAWLHHWHRCTGCRARTTLPLPHLAAWTAHTACRPLRPTHPTAGGREPCGVLRVSWTGNQNTPRSCLLTVSVDFCPAGEHRVLAQVAYREAADRFRTWLAETAPTVAAAAGPSRLETLPTRFRPVVADTSGGDLELF
;
A
#
# COMPACT_ATOMS: atom_id res chain seq x y z
N MET A 1 34.31 -49.70 4.25
CA MET A 1 32.93 -50.21 4.42
C MET A 1 32.53 -50.10 5.88
N SER A 2 31.60 -49.19 6.18
CA SER A 2 30.47 -49.46 7.08
C SER A 2 29.50 -48.30 6.91
N GLU A 3 28.70 -48.36 5.85
CA GLU A 3 27.49 -47.57 5.71
C GLU A 3 26.58 -47.88 6.91
N ARG A 4 26.30 -46.88 7.74
CA ARG A 4 25.17 -46.92 8.64
C ARG A 4 24.01 -46.23 7.94
N ALA A 5 23.02 -47.04 7.62
CA ALA A 5 21.80 -46.70 6.91
C ALA A 5 21.06 -45.52 7.56
N GLU A 6 20.94 -44.41 6.81
CA GLU A 6 19.94 -43.38 7.04
C GLU A 6 18.55 -43.93 6.69
N SER A 7 17.89 -44.51 7.68
CA SER A 7 16.49 -44.88 7.59
C SER A 7 15.61 -43.64 7.78
N GLY A 8 14.94 -43.18 6.72
CA GLY A 8 13.79 -42.26 6.87
C GLY A 8 13.58 -41.14 5.86
N ARG A 9 14.15 -41.19 4.64
CA ARG A 9 13.89 -40.18 3.60
C ARG A 9 12.76 -40.61 2.66
N THR A 10 11.51 -40.50 3.13
CA THR A 10 10.32 -40.58 2.25
C THR A 10 9.97 -39.19 1.72
N ASP A 11 9.97 -39.05 0.39
CA ASP A 11 9.43 -37.90 -0.37
C ASP A 11 10.00 -36.49 -0.06
N GLY A 12 11.24 -36.39 0.42
CA GLY A 12 11.91 -35.09 0.63
C GLY A 12 11.28 -34.20 1.71
N LEU A 13 10.43 -34.78 2.56
CA LEU A 13 9.85 -34.14 3.74
C LEU A 13 10.77 -34.31 4.95
N ILE A 14 10.88 -33.26 5.76
CA ILE A 14 11.63 -33.26 7.02
C ILE A 14 10.74 -32.80 8.16
N THR A 15 11.01 -33.28 9.38
CA THR A 15 10.26 -32.87 10.58
C THR A 15 10.44 -31.38 10.85
N LEU A 16 9.48 -30.74 11.53
CA LEU A 16 9.61 -29.31 11.87
C LEU A 16 10.88 -28.99 12.67
N ALA A 17 11.31 -29.89 13.56
CA ALA A 17 12.54 -29.70 14.33
C ALA A 17 13.80 -29.77 13.44
N ALA A 18 13.86 -30.72 12.50
CA ALA A 18 14.96 -30.80 11.54
C ALA A 18 14.97 -29.60 10.58
N ALA A 19 13.78 -29.15 10.17
CA ALA A 19 13.62 -27.95 9.34
C ALA A 19 14.08 -26.68 10.07
N ASP A 20 13.84 -26.57 11.37
CA ASP A 20 14.27 -25.44 12.19
C ASP A 20 15.80 -25.38 12.33
N ALA A 21 16.43 -26.54 12.58
CA ALA A 21 17.89 -26.64 12.59
C ALA A 21 18.50 -26.26 11.24
N LEU A 22 17.92 -26.76 10.14
CA LEU A 22 18.33 -26.42 8.78
C LEU A 22 18.14 -24.92 8.47
N TRP A 23 17.03 -24.33 8.92
CA TRP A 23 16.77 -22.90 8.76
C TRP A 23 17.87 -22.07 9.41
N VAL A 24 18.19 -22.35 10.69
CA VAL A 24 19.25 -21.66 11.43
C VAL A 24 20.60 -21.77 10.71
N GLU A 25 20.97 -22.97 10.26
CA GLU A 25 22.21 -23.18 9.52
C GLU A 25 22.25 -22.35 8.22
N LEU A 26 21.18 -22.41 7.42
CA LEU A 26 21.14 -21.74 6.12
C LEU A 26 21.09 -20.23 6.22
N THR A 27 20.49 -19.67 7.27
CA THR A 27 20.37 -18.21 7.45
C THR A 27 21.44 -17.63 8.35
N THR A 28 22.41 -18.45 8.79
CA THR A 28 23.56 -17.98 9.55
C THR A 28 24.35 -16.98 8.71
N GLY A 29 24.47 -15.74 9.19
CA GLY A 29 25.17 -14.65 8.51
C GLY A 29 24.31 -13.78 7.58
N SER A 30 22.99 -13.98 7.55
CA SER A 30 22.08 -13.07 6.85
C SER A 30 22.10 -11.66 7.47
N ASP A 31 21.99 -10.62 6.63
CA ASP A 31 21.78 -9.23 7.06
C ASP A 31 20.45 -9.04 7.80
N VAL A 32 19.49 -9.95 7.60
CA VAL A 32 18.19 -9.96 8.27
C VAL A 32 18.22 -10.96 9.44
N PRO A 33 18.05 -10.51 10.70
CA PRO A 33 18.02 -11.39 11.85
C PRO A 33 16.88 -12.41 11.77
N THR A 34 17.25 -13.69 11.87
CA THR A 34 16.29 -14.79 11.85
C THR A 34 15.97 -15.30 13.24
N ALA A 35 14.70 -15.64 13.44
CA ALA A 35 14.22 -16.25 14.67
C ALA A 35 14.69 -17.70 14.78
N SER A 36 15.32 -18.03 15.90
CA SER A 36 15.45 -19.44 16.32
C SER A 36 14.06 -19.98 16.66
N GLY A 37 13.73 -21.19 16.21
CA GLY A 37 12.39 -21.74 16.38
C GLY A 37 11.36 -21.21 15.37
N ALA A 38 11.77 -20.64 14.24
CA ALA A 38 10.87 -20.13 13.19
C ALA A 38 9.78 -21.13 12.76
N LEU A 39 10.08 -22.43 12.81
CA LEU A 39 9.18 -23.51 12.41
C LEU A 39 8.51 -24.23 13.60
N THR A 40 9.01 -24.03 14.82
CA THR A 40 8.61 -24.80 16.01
C THR A 40 7.96 -23.95 17.11
N ARG A 41 8.18 -22.63 17.13
CA ARG A 41 7.65 -21.72 18.17
C ARG A 41 6.47 -20.90 17.64
N SER A 42 5.50 -20.63 18.53
CA SER A 42 4.42 -19.68 18.26
C SER A 42 5.01 -18.31 17.88
N PRO A 43 4.56 -17.69 16.78
CA PRO A 43 3.25 -17.81 16.16
C PRO A 43 3.25 -18.67 14.89
N ALA A 44 4.22 -19.58 14.70
CA ALA A 44 4.27 -20.42 13.52
C ALA A 44 2.89 -21.03 13.25
N CYS A 45 2.26 -20.68 12.13
CA CYS A 45 0.88 -21.07 11.81
C CYS A 45 0.76 -22.56 11.46
N ALA A 46 1.67 -23.42 11.93
CA ALA A 46 1.74 -24.84 11.59
C ALA A 46 0.41 -25.58 11.83
N GLY A 47 -0.40 -25.15 12.81
CA GLY A 47 -1.75 -25.67 13.06
C GLY A 47 -2.77 -25.41 11.95
N THR A 48 -2.45 -24.56 10.97
CA THR A 48 -3.29 -24.23 9.80
C THR A 48 -2.78 -24.85 8.49
N GLY A 49 -1.81 -25.78 8.58
CA GLY A 49 -1.26 -26.53 7.44
C GLY A 49 -0.19 -25.79 6.62
N TYR A 50 0.39 -24.71 7.15
CA TYR A 50 1.51 -23.98 6.53
C TYR A 50 2.31 -23.19 7.57
N VAL A 51 3.52 -22.76 7.20
CA VAL A 51 4.34 -21.79 7.93
C VAL A 51 4.76 -20.68 6.96
N LEU A 52 4.92 -19.46 7.46
CA LEU A 52 5.51 -18.35 6.71
C LEU A 52 7.00 -18.26 7.02
N LEU A 53 7.84 -18.24 5.99
CA LEU A 53 9.30 -18.06 6.08
C LEU A 53 9.73 -16.95 5.12
N GLY A 54 10.14 -15.81 5.67
CA GLY A 54 10.35 -14.58 4.92
C GLY A 54 9.08 -14.21 4.14
N SER A 55 9.22 -14.06 2.82
CA SER A 55 8.10 -13.77 1.92
C SER A 55 7.35 -15.00 1.40
N ARG A 56 7.67 -16.21 1.87
CA ARG A 56 7.15 -17.47 1.32
C ARG A 56 6.21 -18.20 2.25
N VAL A 57 5.17 -18.79 1.66
CA VAL A 57 4.31 -19.79 2.31
C VAL A 57 4.93 -21.18 2.06
N VAL A 58 5.21 -21.90 3.13
CA VAL A 58 5.68 -23.29 3.10
C VAL A 58 4.59 -24.20 3.65
N THR A 59 4.03 -25.07 2.82
CA THR A 59 2.97 -26.00 3.24
C THR A 59 3.52 -27.02 4.24
N THR A 60 2.77 -27.28 5.31
CA THR A 60 3.07 -28.32 6.28
C THR A 60 2.11 -29.49 6.10
N ALA A 61 2.63 -30.72 6.19
CA ALA A 61 1.85 -31.94 6.14
C ALA A 61 2.19 -32.77 7.38
N ARG A 62 1.20 -32.96 8.28
CA ARG A 62 1.33 -33.77 9.50
C ARG A 62 2.60 -33.46 10.32
N GLY A 63 2.92 -32.17 10.50
CA GLY A 63 4.10 -31.75 11.26
C GLY A 63 5.44 -31.93 10.53
N SER A 64 5.42 -32.03 9.19
CA SER A 64 6.61 -32.06 8.34
C SER A 64 6.51 -31.03 7.21
N VAL A 65 7.65 -30.63 6.64
CA VAL A 65 7.76 -29.67 5.54
C VAL A 65 8.70 -30.18 4.45
N PRO A 66 8.52 -29.79 3.18
CA PRO A 66 9.50 -30.10 2.12
C PRO A 66 10.83 -29.37 2.36
N GLU A 67 11.94 -30.12 2.42
CA GLU A 67 13.29 -29.57 2.62
C GLU A 67 13.62 -28.51 1.56
N ALA A 68 13.24 -28.77 0.30
CA ALA A 68 13.49 -27.88 -0.82
C ALA A 68 12.81 -26.51 -0.69
N GLU A 69 11.61 -26.43 -0.09
CA GLU A 69 10.94 -25.14 0.14
C GLU A 69 11.63 -24.35 1.26
N VAL A 70 12.11 -25.02 2.31
CA VAL A 70 12.89 -24.37 3.38
C VAL A 70 14.18 -23.78 2.82
N ARG A 71 14.92 -24.55 2.00
CA ARG A 71 16.13 -24.09 1.32
C ARG A 71 15.86 -22.90 0.39
N ARG A 72 14.78 -22.96 -0.39
CA ARG A 72 14.36 -21.84 -1.26
C ARG A 72 14.03 -20.59 -0.45
N ALA A 73 13.29 -20.72 0.64
CA ALA A 73 12.95 -19.59 1.50
C ALA A 73 14.19 -18.95 2.14
N ALA A 74 15.13 -19.77 2.63
CA ALA A 74 16.38 -19.28 3.20
C ALA A 74 17.24 -18.54 2.16
N ALA A 75 17.33 -19.06 0.93
CA ALA A 75 18.07 -18.42 -0.16
C ALA A 75 17.49 -17.03 -0.51
N VAL A 76 16.16 -16.90 -0.56
CA VAL A 76 15.50 -15.60 -0.79
C VAL A 76 15.81 -14.62 0.35
N LEU A 77 15.82 -15.10 1.60
CA LEU A 77 16.13 -14.26 2.75
C LEU A 77 17.60 -13.78 2.73
N ASN A 78 18.55 -14.66 2.45
CA ASN A 78 19.98 -14.34 2.41
C ASN A 78 20.35 -13.37 1.29
N ALA A 79 19.53 -13.29 0.23
CA ALA A 79 19.71 -12.32 -0.85
C ALA A 79 19.30 -10.90 -0.44
N VAL A 80 18.65 -10.72 0.71
CA VAL A 80 18.21 -9.40 1.19
C VAL A 80 19.37 -8.65 1.83
N ALA A 81 19.82 -7.60 1.17
CA ALA A 81 20.75 -6.63 1.75
C ALA A 81 19.98 -5.60 2.61
N VAL A 82 20.46 -5.35 3.83
CA VAL A 82 19.83 -4.40 4.75
C VAL A 82 20.68 -3.13 4.90
N ASP A 83 20.21 -2.04 4.31
CA ASP A 83 20.71 -0.70 4.65
C ASP A 83 20.07 -0.21 5.94
N ARG A 84 20.86 -0.18 7.02
CA ARG A 84 20.41 0.28 8.35
C ARG A 84 20.08 1.77 8.42
N ARG A 85 20.44 2.55 7.40
CA ARG A 85 20.13 3.99 7.32
C ARG A 85 18.86 4.28 6.53
N ASP A 86 18.43 3.35 5.65
CA ASP A 86 17.15 3.45 4.94
C ASP A 86 16.00 3.00 5.83
N LEU A 87 15.74 3.81 6.85
CA LEU A 87 14.71 3.56 7.86
C LEU A 87 13.34 4.06 7.39
N VAL A 88 12.31 3.28 7.70
CA VAL A 88 10.92 3.68 7.50
C VAL A 88 10.14 3.56 8.79
N ARG A 89 9.31 4.57 9.06
CA ARG A 89 8.40 4.59 10.20
C ARG A 89 7.39 3.46 10.07
N VAL A 90 7.25 2.68 11.14
CA VAL A 90 6.33 1.54 11.25
C VAL A 90 5.30 1.70 12.38
N GLY A 91 5.40 2.77 13.17
CA GLY A 91 4.39 3.12 14.17
C GLY A 91 4.90 4.19 15.15
N PRO A 92 4.04 4.67 16.06
CA PRO A 92 2.58 4.58 15.98
C PRO A 92 2.07 5.48 14.84
N PHE A 93 1.10 4.99 14.07
CA PHE A 93 0.33 5.81 13.13
C PHE A 93 -0.95 6.20 13.87
N HIS A 94 -1.12 7.46 14.25
CA HIS A 94 -2.27 7.85 15.07
C HIS A 94 -3.61 7.62 14.33
N ALA A 95 -4.43 6.71 14.85
CA ALA A 95 -5.90 6.69 14.78
C ALA A 95 -6.41 5.65 15.80
N ALA A 96 -7.30 6.04 16.72
CA ALA A 96 -8.02 5.08 17.56
C ALA A 96 -8.96 4.23 16.69
N PRO A 97 -9.16 2.93 16.99
CA PRO A 97 -10.06 2.09 16.20
C PRO A 97 -11.51 2.45 16.51
N GLY A 98 -12.11 3.31 15.69
CA GLY A 98 -13.55 3.27 15.47
C GLY A 98 -13.91 1.97 14.75
N PRO A 99 -15.14 1.43 14.89
CA PRO A 99 -15.55 0.21 14.23
C PRO A 99 -15.79 0.48 12.74
N GLU A 100 -14.71 0.61 11.96
CA GLU A 100 -14.76 0.64 10.51
C GLU A 100 -15.07 -0.77 9.99
N ARG A 101 -16.24 -0.89 9.35
CA ARG A 101 -16.58 -2.04 8.52
C ARG A 101 -15.55 -2.15 7.39
N GLU A 102 -14.76 -3.22 7.45
CA GLU A 102 -13.97 -3.87 6.39
C GLU A 102 -13.69 -3.04 5.11
N GLU A 103 -12.78 -2.07 5.20
CA GLU A 103 -12.08 -1.56 4.00
C GLU A 103 -10.66 -1.12 4.38
N GLY A 104 -9.66 -1.88 3.93
CA GLY A 104 -8.23 -1.53 4.02
C GLY A 104 -7.62 -1.61 5.42
N THR A 105 -7.77 -2.73 6.12
CA THR A 105 -7.06 -2.97 7.40
C THR A 105 -5.56 -2.69 7.21
N PRO A 106 -4.91 -1.87 8.07
CA PRO A 106 -3.47 -1.81 8.14
C PRO A 106 -2.94 -3.25 8.17
N LEU A 107 -1.82 -3.51 7.48
CA LEU A 107 -1.23 -4.84 7.50
C LEU A 107 -1.17 -5.33 8.96
N ARG A 108 -1.75 -6.50 9.23
CA ARG A 108 -1.91 -7.10 10.56
C ARG A 108 -0.61 -7.06 11.34
N TRP A 109 0.54 -7.16 10.67
CA TRP A 109 1.83 -7.02 11.33
C TRP A 109 2.16 -5.58 11.79
N ARG A 110 1.87 -4.54 10.99
CA ARG A 110 2.06 -3.12 11.39
C ARG A 110 1.12 -2.74 12.53
N ARG A 111 -0.12 -3.25 12.49
CA ARG A 111 -1.09 -3.09 13.58
C ARG A 111 -0.59 -3.72 14.88
N ARG A 112 -0.05 -4.95 14.81
CA ARG A 112 0.59 -5.63 15.95
C ARG A 112 1.75 -4.85 16.55
N ILE A 113 2.55 -4.15 15.73
CA ILE A 113 3.63 -3.29 16.26
C ILE A 113 3.08 -2.01 16.90
N ALA A 114 1.97 -1.48 16.39
CA ALA A 114 1.37 -0.23 16.86
C ALA A 114 0.47 -0.40 18.10
N GLU A 115 -0.10 -1.58 18.34
CA GLU A 115 -1.03 -1.88 19.45
C GLU A 115 -0.34 -2.28 20.76
N GLU A 116 0.98 -2.45 20.78
CA GLU A 116 1.73 -2.89 21.96
C GLU A 116 2.08 -1.72 22.89
N PRO A 117 1.54 -1.67 24.13
CA PRO A 117 1.80 -0.61 25.07
C PRO A 117 3.08 -0.90 25.89
N GLY A 118 4.15 -0.13 25.64
CA GLY A 118 5.17 0.12 26.68
C GLY A 118 6.63 -0.17 26.34
N GLY A 119 7.28 0.71 25.58
CA GLY A 119 8.75 0.81 25.52
C GLY A 119 9.51 -0.47 25.07
N PRO A 120 10.85 -0.44 25.05
CA PRO A 120 11.67 -1.57 24.59
C PRO A 120 11.57 -2.83 25.47
N GLU A 121 11.18 -2.69 26.74
CA GLU A 121 11.16 -3.78 27.72
C GLU A 121 9.84 -4.57 27.77
N ALA A 122 8.71 -4.01 27.32
CA ALA A 122 7.45 -4.77 27.20
C ALA A 122 7.36 -5.62 25.93
N VAL A 123 8.36 -5.54 25.02
CA VAL A 123 8.42 -6.28 23.73
C VAL A 123 8.88 -7.75 23.90
N ARG A 124 8.63 -8.35 25.07
CA ARG A 124 9.10 -9.72 25.37
C ARG A 124 8.18 -10.81 24.81
N ASP A 125 6.90 -10.53 24.61
CA ASP A 125 5.90 -11.56 24.27
C ASP A 125 5.30 -11.46 22.85
N ALA A 126 5.58 -10.38 22.10
CA ALA A 126 5.11 -10.21 20.72
C ALA A 126 6.09 -10.85 19.68
N HIS A 127 6.04 -12.18 19.63
CA HIS A 127 6.23 -13.08 18.48
C HIS A 127 7.00 -12.62 17.20
N HIS A 128 8.03 -13.40 16.84
CA HIS A 128 8.70 -13.41 15.53
C HIS A 128 7.71 -13.54 14.36
N LEU A 129 7.92 -12.80 13.27
CA LEU A 129 7.02 -12.82 12.12
C LEU A 129 7.72 -13.42 10.92
N ALA A 130 7.10 -14.44 10.32
CA ALA A 130 7.63 -15.16 9.17
C ALA A 130 9.09 -15.66 9.35
N GLY A 131 9.45 -16.08 10.57
CA GLY A 131 10.83 -16.49 10.89
C GLY A 131 11.84 -15.34 11.00
N ILE A 132 11.40 -14.09 11.01
CA ILE A 132 12.22 -12.88 11.15
C ILE A 132 12.11 -12.32 12.58
N ASP A 133 13.25 -12.06 13.21
CA ASP A 133 13.35 -11.34 14.48
C ASP A 133 13.61 -9.86 14.25
N TRP A 134 12.58 -9.17 13.76
CA TRP A 134 12.64 -7.77 13.36
C TRP A 134 13.00 -6.82 14.51
N ARG A 135 12.83 -7.25 15.77
CA ARG A 135 13.19 -6.47 16.98
C ARG A 135 14.67 -6.13 17.03
N GLN A 136 15.53 -7.00 16.52
CA GLN A 136 16.98 -6.76 16.48
C GLN A 136 17.37 -5.60 15.54
N LEU A 137 16.44 -5.14 14.69
CA LEU A 137 16.63 -4.01 13.78
C LEU A 137 15.67 -2.85 14.06
N LEU A 138 14.81 -2.96 15.09
CA LEU A 138 13.87 -1.92 15.45
C LEU A 138 14.62 -0.72 16.03
N VAL A 139 14.38 0.45 15.46
CA VAL A 139 14.94 1.72 15.93
C VAL A 139 13.82 2.52 16.57
N ASP A 140 14.00 2.83 17.86
CA ASP A 140 13.17 3.79 18.57
C ASP A 140 13.74 5.20 18.40
N GLN A 141 12.88 6.15 18.02
CA GLN A 141 13.20 7.57 18.03
C GLN A 141 12.20 8.32 18.90
N THR A 142 12.70 8.93 19.97
CA THR A 142 11.94 9.84 20.81
C THR A 142 12.04 11.26 20.25
N ARG A 143 10.88 11.85 19.92
CA ARG A 143 10.79 13.29 19.69
C ARG A 143 10.20 13.92 20.95
N ASP A 144 10.94 14.82 21.57
CA ASP A 144 10.53 15.64 22.72
C ASP A 144 10.15 14.86 23.99
N GLY A 145 10.70 13.65 24.18
CA GLY A 145 10.62 12.88 25.44
C GLY A 145 9.25 12.24 25.77
N THR A 146 8.23 12.40 24.92
CA THR A 146 6.86 11.94 25.22
C THR A 146 6.27 11.01 24.17
N ARG A 147 6.84 10.94 22.95
CA ARG A 147 6.34 10.08 21.87
C ARG A 147 7.46 9.24 21.26
N HIS A 148 7.33 7.93 21.42
CA HIS A 148 8.17 6.93 20.76
C HIS A 148 7.69 6.75 19.32
N THR A 149 8.61 6.86 18.36
CA THR A 149 8.36 6.52 16.96
C THR A 149 9.24 5.35 16.57
N TRP A 150 8.60 4.29 16.07
CA TRP A 150 9.24 3.06 15.67
C TRP A 150 9.64 3.09 14.20
N TRP A 151 10.86 2.68 13.92
CA TRP A 151 11.43 2.62 12.58
C TRP A 151 12.07 1.25 12.33
N LEU A 152 11.98 0.77 11.10
CA LEU A 152 12.66 -0.45 10.64
C LEU A 152 13.36 -0.18 9.29
N PRO A 153 14.45 -0.88 8.98
CA PRO A 153 15.04 -0.83 7.64
C PRO A 153 14.02 -1.22 6.57
N ARG A 154 13.94 -0.44 5.48
CA ARG A 154 12.96 -0.62 4.40
C ARG A 154 12.95 -2.03 3.82
N ALA A 155 14.12 -2.66 3.72
CA ALA A 155 14.26 -4.04 3.25
C ALA A 155 13.51 -5.05 4.14
N VAL A 156 13.61 -4.90 5.47
CA VAL A 156 12.90 -5.74 6.44
C VAL A 156 11.40 -5.51 6.36
N VAL A 157 10.99 -4.25 6.25
CA VAL A 157 9.56 -3.90 6.12
C VAL A 157 8.96 -4.51 4.84
N ARG A 158 9.69 -4.48 3.72
CA ARG A 158 9.27 -5.14 2.46
C ARG A 158 9.09 -6.65 2.63
N LEU A 159 9.96 -7.31 3.40
CA LEU A 159 9.84 -8.75 3.69
C LEU A 159 8.57 -9.05 4.50
N LEU A 160 8.29 -8.26 5.54
CA LEU A 160 7.08 -8.43 6.36
C LEU A 160 5.80 -8.16 5.55
N ASP A 161 5.82 -7.14 4.68
CA ASP A 161 4.73 -6.88 3.73
C ASP A 161 4.49 -8.04 2.78
N ALA A 162 5.57 -8.65 2.30
CA ALA A 162 5.52 -9.81 1.42
C ALA A 162 4.98 -11.05 2.11
N ALA A 163 5.39 -11.29 3.36
CA ALA A 163 4.88 -12.37 4.18
C ALA A 163 3.36 -12.29 4.33
N GLU A 164 2.86 -11.12 4.71
CA GLU A 164 1.42 -10.91 4.89
C GLU A 164 0.65 -11.00 3.58
N HIS A 165 1.21 -10.49 2.48
CA HIS A 165 0.59 -10.64 1.17
C HIS A 165 0.49 -12.11 0.75
N ALA A 166 1.58 -12.89 0.92
CA ALA A 166 1.60 -14.30 0.59
C ALA A 166 0.57 -15.09 1.40
N GLU A 167 0.42 -14.75 2.69
CA GLU A 167 -0.61 -15.30 3.57
C GLU A 167 -2.03 -14.98 3.09
N ALA A 168 -2.30 -13.72 2.74
CA ALA A 168 -3.61 -13.29 2.25
C ALA A 168 -3.99 -13.98 0.93
N VAL A 169 -3.04 -14.12 -0.01
CA VAL A 169 -3.25 -14.82 -1.29
C VAL A 169 -3.60 -16.29 -1.04
N ARG A 170 -2.89 -16.96 -0.14
CA ARG A 170 -3.17 -18.36 0.22
C ARG A 170 -4.56 -18.51 0.82
N THR A 171 -4.92 -17.63 1.76
CA THR A 171 -6.22 -17.64 2.43
C THR A 171 -7.36 -17.44 1.42
N ARG A 172 -7.20 -16.51 0.47
CA ARG A 172 -8.15 -16.31 -0.63
C ARG A 172 -8.27 -17.53 -1.55
N ARG A 173 -7.18 -18.24 -1.84
CA ARG A 173 -7.22 -19.48 -2.64
C ARG A 173 -7.96 -20.61 -1.93
N THR A 174 -7.80 -20.76 -0.61
CA THR A 174 -8.58 -21.73 0.18
C THR A 174 -10.05 -21.33 0.31
N SER A 175 -10.36 -20.03 0.41
CA SER A 175 -11.73 -19.53 0.40
C SER A 175 -12.37 -19.53 -0.99
N ALA A 176 -11.61 -19.48 -2.09
CA ALA A 176 -12.18 -19.61 -3.44
C ALA A 176 -12.71 -21.04 -3.73
N ALA A 177 -12.31 -22.04 -2.94
CA ALA A 177 -12.85 -23.39 -3.01
C ALA A 177 -14.15 -23.58 -2.17
N VAL A 178 -14.54 -22.56 -1.40
CA VAL A 178 -15.73 -22.59 -0.52
C VAL A 178 -16.43 -21.23 -0.65
N THR A 179 -17.59 -21.22 -1.30
CA THR A 179 -18.51 -20.08 -1.52
C THR A 179 -18.29 -19.22 -2.78
N GLU A 180 -18.86 -19.72 -3.88
CA GLU A 180 -19.47 -18.92 -4.95
C GLU A 180 -20.93 -18.61 -4.56
N GLN A 181 -21.15 -17.59 -3.72
CA GLN A 181 -22.42 -16.88 -3.43
C GLN A 181 -22.11 -15.97 -2.24
N THR A 182 -22.18 -14.65 -2.34
CA THR A 182 -23.45 -13.93 -2.16
C THR A 182 -23.29 -12.50 -2.71
N ARG A 183 -24.08 -12.17 -3.73
CA ARG A 183 -24.35 -10.78 -4.14
C ARG A 183 -25.44 -10.20 -3.24
N ALA A 184 -25.31 -8.90 -3.01
CA ALA A 184 -26.36 -7.93 -2.70
C ALA A 184 -27.08 -8.07 -1.35
N ALA A 185 -26.74 -7.16 -0.43
CA ALA A 185 -27.75 -6.35 0.26
C ALA A 185 -27.03 -5.20 0.98
N ASP A 186 -27.18 -3.98 0.49
CA ASP A 186 -27.30 -2.86 1.42
C ASP A 186 -28.34 -1.88 0.85
N ARG A 187 -29.50 -1.85 1.50
CA ARG A 187 -30.58 -0.90 1.22
C ARG A 187 -30.78 -0.04 2.46
N ARG A 188 -30.57 1.26 2.21
CA ARG A 188 -31.28 2.44 2.74
C ARG A 188 -31.02 2.85 4.18
N ALA A 189 -30.44 4.04 4.27
CA ALA A 189 -31.05 5.13 5.01
C ALA A 189 -31.27 6.31 4.04
N ASP A 190 -32.52 6.73 3.88
CA ASP A 190 -32.97 8.06 3.44
C ASP A 190 -33.96 8.52 4.54
N PRO A 191 -34.12 9.82 4.87
CA PRO A 191 -34.13 10.93 3.89
C PRO A 191 -33.46 12.25 4.34
N ALA A 192 -33.00 13.08 3.39
CA ALA A 192 -32.92 14.54 3.57
C ALA A 192 -32.86 15.32 2.24
N GLY A 193 -34.03 15.54 1.60
CA GLY A 193 -34.19 16.48 0.46
C GLY A 193 -33.57 16.04 -0.88
N PRO A 194 -33.93 16.69 -1.99
CA PRO A 194 -33.31 16.44 -3.29
C PRO A 194 -31.83 16.84 -3.24
N VAL A 195 -30.96 15.84 -3.28
CA VAL A 195 -29.51 16.02 -3.36
C VAL A 195 -29.17 16.67 -4.70
N ARG A 196 -28.51 17.82 -4.69
CA ARG A 196 -28.25 18.59 -5.92
C ARG A 196 -26.91 18.23 -6.57
N PRO A 197 -26.78 18.28 -7.91
CA PRO A 197 -25.49 18.17 -8.57
C PRO A 197 -24.51 19.25 -8.10
N TYR A 198 -23.22 18.90 -7.96
CA TYR A 198 -22.16 19.87 -7.70
C TYR A 198 -21.77 20.60 -8.99
N ASN A 199 -21.93 21.92 -9.00
CA ASN A 199 -21.73 22.81 -10.15
C ASN A 199 -20.53 23.76 -9.94
N LYS A 200 -19.47 23.27 -9.26
CA LYS A 200 -18.19 23.98 -9.04
C LYS A 200 -18.25 25.13 -8.02
N GLU A 201 -19.21 25.13 -7.12
CA GLU A 201 -19.41 26.20 -6.12
C GLU A 201 -18.22 26.40 -5.17
N LEU A 202 -17.32 25.43 -5.06
CA LEU A 202 -16.13 25.46 -4.20
C LEU A 202 -14.83 25.55 -5.00
N GLU A 203 -14.88 25.79 -6.32
CA GLU A 203 -13.69 25.87 -7.17
C GLU A 203 -12.74 26.99 -6.70
N GLY A 204 -11.44 26.67 -6.66
CA GLY A 204 -10.40 27.59 -6.24
C GLY A 204 -10.30 27.84 -4.72
N GLN A 205 -11.20 27.28 -3.91
CA GLN A 205 -11.11 27.41 -2.45
C GLN A 205 -10.10 26.43 -1.85
N LEU A 206 -9.34 26.90 -0.87
CA LEU A 206 -8.44 26.06 -0.08
C LEU A 206 -9.25 25.20 0.90
N TYR A 207 -8.90 23.92 0.97
CA TYR A 207 -9.53 22.99 1.89
C TYR A 207 -9.42 23.45 3.35
N SER A 208 -8.24 23.92 3.77
CA SER A 208 -8.00 24.43 5.13
C SER A 208 -8.89 25.62 5.53
N ALA A 209 -9.30 26.44 4.56
CA ALA A 209 -10.21 27.55 4.80
C ALA A 209 -11.67 27.11 4.94
N LEU A 210 -12.03 25.95 4.38
CA LEU A 210 -13.38 25.39 4.40
C LEU A 210 -13.59 24.38 5.52
N SER A 211 -12.57 23.57 5.84
CA SER A 211 -12.63 22.57 6.91
C SER A 211 -12.85 23.22 8.28
N ARG A 212 -12.28 24.42 8.50
CA ARG A 212 -12.43 25.20 9.74
C ARG A 212 -13.75 25.97 9.84
N LYS A 213 -14.58 26.02 8.79
CA LYS A 213 -15.85 26.75 8.80
C LYS A 213 -16.95 25.90 9.45
N PRO A 214 -17.63 26.40 10.49
CA PRO A 214 -18.78 25.73 11.06
C PRO A 214 -19.86 25.44 10.01
N GLY A 215 -20.46 24.25 10.07
CA GLY A 215 -21.55 23.85 9.17
C GLY A 215 -21.11 23.39 7.78
N THR A 216 -19.81 23.29 7.47
CA THR A 216 -19.33 22.75 6.19
C THR A 216 -19.81 21.31 5.95
N ALA A 217 -19.78 20.44 6.97
CA ALA A 217 -20.28 19.06 6.85
C ALA A 217 -21.77 19.01 6.44
N ARG A 218 -22.61 19.87 7.02
CA ARG A 218 -24.04 19.96 6.65
C ARG A 218 -24.23 20.45 5.21
N LYS A 219 -23.39 21.36 4.73
CA LYS A 219 -23.41 21.81 3.34
C LYS A 219 -22.99 20.69 2.39
N VAL A 220 -21.95 19.92 2.75
CA VAL A 220 -21.44 18.77 1.97
C VAL A 220 -22.55 17.75 1.70
N ALA A 221 -23.33 17.41 2.72
CA ALA A 221 -24.44 16.46 2.61
C ALA A 221 -25.55 16.87 1.62
N GLY A 222 -25.62 18.15 1.23
CA GLY A 222 -26.61 18.65 0.26
C GLY A 222 -26.25 18.36 -1.20
N TRP A 223 -25.02 17.92 -1.51
CA TRP A 223 -24.58 17.64 -2.87
C TRP A 223 -24.51 16.15 -3.19
N ALA A 224 -24.72 15.81 -4.47
CA ALA A 224 -24.45 14.48 -4.98
C ALA A 224 -22.95 14.31 -5.16
N CYS A 225 -22.45 13.08 -4.99
CA CYS A 225 -21.06 12.77 -5.22
C CYS A 225 -20.64 13.20 -6.64
N ALA A 226 -19.64 14.06 -6.75
CA ALA A 226 -19.20 14.61 -8.03
C ALA A 226 -18.48 13.61 -8.96
N VAL A 227 -18.25 12.37 -8.48
CA VAL A 227 -17.67 11.26 -9.23
C VAL A 227 -18.78 10.32 -9.72
N CYS A 228 -19.45 9.58 -8.82
CA CYS A 228 -20.46 8.60 -9.22
C CYS A 228 -21.83 9.21 -9.55
N ARG A 229 -22.12 10.43 -9.07
CA ARG A 229 -23.38 11.18 -9.24
C ARG A 229 -24.65 10.49 -8.70
N THR A 230 -24.51 9.35 -8.02
CA THR A 230 -25.64 8.55 -7.52
C THR A 230 -25.80 8.60 -6.00
N ALA A 231 -24.69 8.68 -5.26
CA ALA A 231 -24.70 8.73 -3.80
C ALA A 231 -24.64 10.17 -3.29
N PRO A 232 -25.21 10.46 -2.10
CA PRO A 232 -24.96 11.73 -1.42
C PRO A 232 -23.47 11.88 -1.07
N ALA A 233 -22.98 13.11 -1.12
CA ALA A 233 -21.63 13.42 -0.68
C ALA A 233 -21.57 13.44 0.85
N THR A 234 -20.48 12.89 1.38
CA THR A 234 -20.24 12.82 2.83
C THR A 234 -18.95 13.51 3.21
N VAL A 235 -18.04 13.70 2.25
CA VAL A 235 -16.72 14.29 2.47
C VAL A 235 -16.37 15.30 1.39
N LEU A 236 -15.48 16.22 1.73
CA LEU A 236 -14.95 17.21 0.80
C LEU A 236 -13.55 16.79 0.35
N ASP A 237 -13.44 16.32 -0.90
CA ASP A 237 -12.15 15.92 -1.46
C ASP A 237 -11.30 17.14 -1.84
N HIS A 238 -9.98 17.00 -1.70
CA HIS A 238 -9.03 18.06 -2.01
C HIS A 238 -7.73 17.52 -2.61
N CYS A 239 -7.00 18.38 -3.31
CA CYS A 239 -5.71 18.05 -3.85
C CYS A 239 -4.64 18.11 -2.76
N HIS A 240 -3.99 16.99 -2.48
CA HIS A 240 -2.91 16.93 -1.49
C HIS A 240 -1.59 17.57 -1.96
N GLU A 241 -1.48 18.01 -3.22
CA GLU A 241 -0.33 18.78 -3.70
C GLU A 241 -0.57 20.29 -3.64
N HIS A 242 -1.77 20.76 -3.99
CA HIS A 242 -2.07 22.19 -4.12
C HIS A 242 -3.00 22.73 -3.02
N GLY A 243 -3.61 21.86 -2.21
CA GLY A 243 -4.51 22.22 -1.11
C GLY A 243 -5.92 22.68 -1.54
N TYR A 244 -6.19 22.81 -2.84
CA TYR A 244 -7.50 23.20 -3.34
C TYR A 244 -8.53 22.09 -3.23
N VAL A 245 -9.74 22.45 -2.83
CA VAL A 245 -10.91 21.57 -2.90
C VAL A 245 -11.18 21.19 -4.35
N ARG A 246 -11.48 19.92 -4.57
CA ARG A 246 -11.91 19.42 -5.87
C ARG A 246 -13.43 19.40 -5.93
N ALA A 247 -14.07 18.61 -5.07
CA ALA A 247 -15.53 18.51 -5.00
C ALA A 247 -16.01 17.72 -3.77
N PRO A 248 -17.30 17.86 -3.40
CA PRO A 248 -17.99 16.93 -2.53
C PRO A 248 -18.07 15.53 -3.17
N VAL A 249 -17.73 14.49 -2.41
CA VAL A 249 -17.78 13.09 -2.86
C VAL A 249 -18.36 12.18 -1.77
N CYS A 250 -18.85 11.00 -2.16
CA CYS A 250 -19.23 9.98 -1.19
C CYS A 250 -17.98 9.27 -0.63
N GLN A 251 -18.11 8.66 0.54
CA GLN A 251 -17.02 7.96 1.20
C GLN A 251 -16.36 6.91 0.31
N SER A 252 -17.15 6.08 -0.39
CA SER A 252 -16.61 5.03 -1.27
C SER A 252 -15.74 5.57 -2.40
N CYS A 253 -16.17 6.64 -3.07
CA CYS A 253 -15.33 7.28 -4.10
C CYS A 253 -14.08 7.89 -3.46
N ASN A 254 -14.21 8.56 -2.31
CA ASN A 254 -13.06 9.15 -1.62
C ASN A 254 -12.00 8.10 -1.24
N THR A 255 -12.42 6.98 -0.67
CA THR A 255 -11.53 5.86 -0.33
C THR A 255 -10.88 5.27 -1.57
N GLN A 256 -11.61 5.15 -2.68
CA GLN A 256 -11.08 4.62 -3.92
C GLN A 256 -10.01 5.50 -4.56
N GLU A 257 -10.11 6.83 -4.41
CA GLU A 257 -9.15 7.80 -4.93
C GLU A 257 -7.79 7.72 -4.22
N ARG A 258 -7.80 7.39 -2.92
CA ARG A 258 -6.63 7.45 -2.06
C ARG A 258 -5.50 6.54 -2.57
N PRO A 259 -4.29 7.08 -2.79
CA PRO A 259 -3.15 6.25 -3.15
C PRO A 259 -2.81 5.20 -2.09
N ASP A 260 -2.31 4.03 -2.51
CA ASP A 260 -1.99 2.92 -1.59
C ASP A 260 -0.63 3.10 -0.96
N HIS A 261 -0.49 4.12 -0.13
CA HIS A 261 0.77 4.43 0.50
C HIS A 261 1.24 3.23 1.34
N LEU A 262 2.36 2.65 0.92
CA LEU A 262 3.16 1.78 1.75
C LEU A 262 4.08 2.63 2.63
N TYR A 263 4.60 3.72 2.04
CA TYR A 263 5.46 4.72 2.64
C TYR A 263 5.16 6.11 2.08
N ASP A 264 5.78 7.15 2.65
CA ASP A 264 5.64 8.53 2.20
C ASP A 264 5.99 8.71 0.71
N ASN A 265 6.96 7.93 0.21
CA ASN A 265 7.45 7.99 -1.16
C ASN A 265 7.16 6.73 -1.99
N ASP A 266 6.18 5.93 -1.58
CA ASP A 266 5.94 4.61 -2.15
C ASP A 266 4.46 4.24 -2.13
N ILE A 267 3.94 3.79 -3.27
CA ILE A 267 2.58 3.31 -3.39
C ILE A 267 2.52 1.93 -4.04
N ARG A 268 1.58 1.12 -3.56
CA ARG A 268 1.19 -0.13 -4.21
C ARG A 268 0.13 0.16 -5.29
N VAL A 269 0.32 -0.39 -6.48
CA VAL A 269 -0.61 -0.23 -7.61
C VAL A 269 -1.44 -1.50 -7.74
N ALA A 270 -2.52 -1.53 -6.97
CA ALA A 270 -3.48 -2.62 -6.92
C ALA A 270 -4.63 -2.44 -7.94
N ASN A 271 -5.53 -3.44 -8.00
CA ASN A 271 -6.65 -3.48 -8.94
C ASN A 271 -7.63 -2.29 -8.84
N ARG A 272 -7.60 -1.51 -7.74
CA ARG A 272 -8.43 -0.30 -7.65
C ARG A 272 -8.09 0.74 -8.74
N TYR A 273 -6.85 0.76 -9.20
CA TYR A 273 -6.41 1.68 -10.26
C TYR A 273 -6.98 1.33 -11.64
N THR A 274 -7.45 0.10 -11.87
CA THR A 274 -8.21 -0.25 -13.08
C THR A 274 -9.46 0.62 -13.22
N ARG A 275 -10.17 0.88 -12.12
CA ARG A 275 -11.33 1.79 -12.20
C ARG A 275 -10.91 3.24 -12.43
N LEU A 276 -9.81 3.65 -11.82
CA LEU A 276 -9.32 5.03 -11.91
C LEU A 276 -8.75 5.40 -13.29
N PHE A 277 -8.10 4.46 -13.97
CA PHE A 277 -7.37 4.73 -15.22
C PHE A 277 -7.87 3.94 -16.44
N GLU A 278 -8.78 2.98 -16.27
CA GLU A 278 -9.37 2.23 -17.38
C GLU A 278 -10.88 2.44 -17.45
N SER A 279 -11.66 1.86 -16.52
CA SER A 279 -13.12 1.79 -16.69
C SER A 279 -13.89 3.07 -16.35
N ALA A 280 -13.31 4.00 -15.59
CA ALA A 280 -13.93 5.29 -15.26
C ALA A 280 -12.94 6.47 -15.38
N ALA A 281 -11.93 6.33 -16.25
CA ALA A 281 -10.85 7.30 -16.39
C ALA A 281 -11.33 8.74 -16.62
N ASP A 282 -12.26 8.93 -17.55
CA ASP A 282 -12.82 10.26 -17.87
C ASP A 282 -13.40 10.97 -16.62
N ALA A 283 -14.23 10.27 -15.85
CA ALA A 283 -14.85 10.82 -14.64
C ALA A 283 -13.81 11.21 -13.57
N TRP A 284 -12.76 10.39 -13.41
CA TRP A 284 -11.68 10.67 -12.47
C TRP A 284 -10.76 11.79 -12.94
N LEU A 285 -10.47 11.88 -14.23
CA LEU A 285 -9.68 12.98 -14.81
C LEU A 285 -10.40 14.31 -14.66
N HIS A 286 -11.70 14.35 -14.95
CA HIS A 286 -12.55 15.51 -14.66
C HIS A 286 -12.51 15.90 -13.19
N HIS A 287 -12.53 14.91 -12.28
CA HIS A 287 -12.47 15.16 -10.84
C HIS A 287 -11.13 15.72 -10.38
N TRP A 288 -10.02 15.09 -10.74
CA TRP A 288 -8.68 15.55 -10.37
C TRP A 288 -8.35 16.95 -10.92
N HIS A 289 -8.80 17.25 -12.14
CA HIS A 289 -8.57 18.54 -12.80
C HIS A 289 -9.60 19.62 -12.40
N ARG A 290 -10.47 19.37 -11.41
CA ARG A 290 -11.14 20.45 -10.66
C ARG A 290 -10.14 21.25 -9.84
N CYS A 291 -9.02 20.65 -9.44
CA CYS A 291 -7.89 21.37 -8.87
C CYS A 291 -7.26 22.28 -9.94
N THR A 292 -7.29 23.59 -9.71
CA THR A 292 -6.74 24.60 -10.62
C THR A 292 -5.24 24.40 -10.89
N GLY A 293 -4.47 23.99 -9.87
CA GLY A 293 -3.04 23.68 -10.01
C GLY A 293 -2.77 22.47 -10.90
N CYS A 294 -3.47 21.36 -10.69
CA CYS A 294 -3.37 20.16 -11.54
C CYS A 294 -3.80 20.47 -12.97
N ARG A 295 -4.90 21.21 -13.14
CA ARG A 295 -5.41 21.64 -14.44
C ARG A 295 -4.42 22.51 -15.19
N ALA A 296 -3.88 23.55 -14.56
CA ALA A 296 -2.90 24.45 -15.16
C ALA A 296 -1.61 23.74 -15.59
N ARG A 297 -1.26 22.64 -14.89
CA ARG A 297 -0.08 21.84 -15.20
C ARG A 297 -0.37 20.64 -16.12
N THR A 298 -1.63 20.42 -16.52
CA THR A 298 -2.05 19.23 -17.29
C THR A 298 -1.50 17.92 -16.69
N THR A 299 -1.50 17.81 -15.37
CA THR A 299 -0.87 16.69 -14.67
C THR A 299 -1.62 16.35 -13.38
N LEU A 300 -1.33 15.16 -12.85
CA LEU A 300 -1.86 14.68 -11.59
C LEU A 300 -0.89 14.99 -10.43
N PRO A 301 -1.37 14.95 -9.18
CA PRO A 301 -0.47 14.89 -8.03
C PRO A 301 0.51 13.73 -8.16
N LEU A 302 1.72 13.89 -7.62
CA LEU A 302 2.80 12.91 -7.78
C LEU A 302 2.40 11.45 -7.52
N PRO A 303 1.69 11.08 -6.44
CA PRO A 303 1.29 9.69 -6.20
C PRO A 303 0.35 9.15 -7.29
N HIS A 304 -0.59 9.96 -7.78
CA HIS A 304 -1.50 9.55 -8.86
C HIS A 304 -0.78 9.44 -10.20
N LEU A 305 0.16 10.35 -10.50
CA LEU A 305 1.00 10.24 -11.69
C LEU A 305 1.91 9.00 -11.63
N ALA A 306 2.47 8.69 -10.46
CA ALA A 306 3.25 7.50 -10.22
C ALA A 306 2.41 6.23 -10.43
N ALA A 307 1.20 6.19 -9.87
CA ALA A 307 0.28 5.08 -10.04
C ALA A 307 -0.09 4.86 -11.51
N TRP A 308 -0.43 5.95 -12.22
CA TRP A 308 -0.73 5.93 -13.64
C TRP A 308 0.46 5.43 -14.46
N THR A 309 1.68 5.88 -14.14
CA THR A 309 2.91 5.46 -14.82
C THR A 309 3.08 3.94 -14.71
N ALA A 310 2.91 3.36 -13.52
CA ALA A 310 2.96 1.90 -13.37
C ALA A 310 1.79 1.19 -14.06
N HIS A 311 0.56 1.67 -13.86
CA HIS A 311 -0.65 0.97 -14.28
C HIS A 311 -0.86 1.00 -15.80
N THR A 312 -0.52 2.11 -16.44
CA THR A 312 -0.78 2.34 -17.86
C THR A 312 0.51 2.27 -18.67
N ALA A 313 1.54 3.06 -18.30
CA ALA A 313 2.75 3.16 -19.13
C ALA A 313 3.71 1.97 -18.98
N CYS A 314 3.79 1.35 -17.80
CA CYS A 314 4.74 0.27 -17.52
C CYS A 314 4.08 -1.11 -17.35
N ARG A 315 2.76 -1.21 -17.33
CA ARG A 315 2.04 -2.50 -17.22
C ARG A 315 2.43 -3.50 -18.31
N PRO A 316 2.67 -3.10 -19.58
CA PRO A 316 3.15 -4.05 -20.61
C PRO A 316 4.53 -4.64 -20.33
N LEU A 317 5.37 -3.98 -19.50
CA LEU A 317 6.70 -4.48 -19.12
C LEU A 317 6.62 -5.60 -18.07
N ARG A 318 5.43 -5.82 -17.49
CA ARG A 318 5.24 -6.78 -16.41
C ARG A 318 5.29 -8.21 -16.97
N PRO A 319 6.20 -9.07 -16.47
CA PRO A 319 6.25 -10.48 -16.88
C PRO A 319 4.95 -11.21 -16.57
N THR A 320 4.72 -12.34 -17.23
CA THR A 320 3.58 -13.21 -16.95
C THR A 320 4.03 -14.63 -16.62
N HIS A 321 3.39 -15.28 -15.66
CA HIS A 321 3.66 -16.67 -15.25
C HIS A 321 2.57 -17.62 -15.73
N PRO A 322 2.91 -18.88 -16.05
CA PRO A 322 1.94 -19.93 -16.27
C PRO A 322 1.07 -20.14 -15.02
N THR A 323 -0.24 -20.26 -15.23
CA THR A 323 -1.23 -20.69 -14.23
C THR A 323 -2.16 -21.73 -14.86
N ALA A 324 -2.95 -22.43 -14.03
CA ALA A 324 -3.87 -23.46 -14.50
C ALA A 324 -4.91 -22.93 -15.52
N GLY A 325 -5.20 -21.62 -15.50
CA GLY A 325 -6.13 -20.94 -16.41
C GLY A 325 -5.47 -20.10 -17.51
N GLY A 326 -4.14 -20.21 -17.73
CA GLY A 326 -3.44 -19.47 -18.76
C GLY A 326 -2.17 -18.77 -18.28
N ARG A 327 -2.03 -17.47 -18.56
CA ARG A 327 -0.90 -16.66 -18.10
C ARG A 327 -1.40 -15.50 -17.25
N GLU A 328 -0.84 -15.34 -16.05
CA GLU A 328 -1.16 -14.24 -15.15
C GLU A 328 0.02 -13.28 -15.00
N PRO A 329 -0.22 -11.95 -14.90
CA PRO A 329 0.84 -10.99 -14.63
C PRO A 329 1.57 -11.26 -13.29
N CYS A 330 2.92 -11.23 -13.29
CA CYS A 330 3.79 -11.44 -12.11
C CYS A 330 3.50 -10.43 -11.00
N GLY A 331 3.17 -10.90 -9.79
CA GLY A 331 3.21 -10.10 -8.56
C GLY A 331 2.21 -8.94 -8.43
N VAL A 332 2.61 -7.83 -7.81
CA VAL A 332 1.84 -6.59 -7.70
C VAL A 332 2.77 -5.43 -8.07
N LEU A 333 2.28 -4.48 -8.85
CA LEU A 333 3.06 -3.30 -9.21
C LEU A 333 3.23 -2.39 -7.99
N ARG A 334 4.42 -1.84 -7.84
CA ARG A 334 4.77 -0.83 -6.83
C ARG A 334 5.52 0.29 -7.49
N VAL A 335 5.32 1.52 -7.03
CA VAL A 335 6.08 2.68 -7.49
C VAL A 335 6.61 3.44 -6.29
N SER A 336 7.93 3.51 -6.20
CA SER A 336 8.62 4.41 -5.28
C SER A 336 9.25 5.57 -6.03
N TRP A 337 9.44 6.72 -5.39
CA TRP A 337 10.15 7.84 -6.00
C TRP A 337 11.27 8.38 -5.11
N THR A 338 12.37 8.80 -5.73
CA THR A 338 13.39 9.63 -5.10
C THR A 338 13.12 11.10 -5.37
N GLY A 339 13.67 11.98 -4.54
CA GLY A 339 13.40 13.42 -4.61
C GLY A 339 12.26 13.84 -3.69
N ASN A 340 11.78 15.07 -3.87
CA ASN A 340 10.79 15.67 -2.97
C ASN A 340 9.47 15.88 -3.71
N GLN A 341 8.37 15.38 -3.14
CA GLN A 341 7.01 15.55 -3.67
C GLN A 341 6.60 17.02 -3.84
N ASN A 342 7.21 17.94 -3.07
CA ASN A 342 7.03 19.39 -3.20
C ASN A 342 7.82 19.99 -4.38
N THR A 343 8.75 19.26 -4.98
CA THR A 343 9.48 19.65 -6.19
C THR A 343 9.49 18.49 -7.18
N PRO A 344 8.31 18.02 -7.61
CA PRO A 344 8.18 16.71 -8.24
C PRO A 344 8.94 16.60 -9.57
N ARG A 345 9.30 17.72 -10.19
CA ARG A 345 10.09 17.78 -11.44
C ARG A 345 11.48 17.14 -11.36
N SER A 346 12.06 16.98 -10.17
CA SER A 346 13.33 16.29 -9.96
C SER A 346 13.16 14.81 -9.57
N CYS A 347 11.92 14.33 -9.41
CA CYS A 347 11.67 12.97 -8.98
C CYS A 347 11.98 11.95 -10.07
N LEU A 348 12.54 10.82 -9.64
CA LEU A 348 12.70 9.61 -10.44
C LEU A 348 11.72 8.55 -9.91
N LEU A 349 10.78 8.12 -10.74
CA LEU A 349 9.82 7.07 -10.44
C LEU A 349 10.48 5.71 -10.72
N THR A 350 10.57 4.85 -9.72
CA THR A 350 11.03 3.46 -9.87
C THR A 350 9.82 2.54 -9.81
N VAL A 351 9.47 1.96 -10.96
CA VAL A 351 8.39 0.97 -11.07
C VAL A 351 8.99 -0.41 -10.85
N SER A 352 8.46 -1.13 -9.89
CA SER A 352 8.87 -2.49 -9.57
C SER A 352 7.68 -3.43 -9.47
N VAL A 353 7.96 -4.72 -9.54
CA VAL A 353 7.01 -5.78 -9.17
C VAL A 353 7.46 -6.39 -7.87
N ASP A 354 6.54 -6.44 -6.91
CA ASP A 354 6.70 -7.21 -5.68
C ASP A 354 5.87 -8.49 -5.73
N PHE A 355 6.18 -9.45 -4.85
CA PHE A 355 5.40 -10.68 -4.66
C PHE A 355 5.30 -11.56 -5.91
N CYS A 356 6.34 -11.57 -6.75
CA CYS A 356 6.34 -12.45 -7.89
C CYS A 356 6.29 -13.92 -7.42
N PRO A 357 5.46 -14.79 -8.04
CA PRO A 357 5.38 -16.20 -7.66
C PRO A 357 6.72 -16.95 -7.69
N ALA A 358 7.66 -16.50 -8.53
CA ALA A 358 9.01 -17.03 -8.63
C ALA A 358 9.96 -16.54 -7.51
N GLY A 359 9.51 -15.62 -6.63
CA GLY A 359 10.35 -15.02 -5.59
C GLY A 359 11.20 -13.83 -6.05
N GLU A 360 11.09 -13.42 -7.32
CA GLU A 360 11.86 -12.31 -7.88
C GLU A 360 11.20 -10.96 -7.57
N HIS A 361 11.91 -10.06 -6.89
CA HIS A 361 11.59 -8.63 -6.91
C HIS A 361 12.38 -7.99 -8.05
N ARG A 362 11.68 -7.34 -8.98
CA ARG A 362 12.32 -6.76 -10.16
C ARG A 362 11.91 -5.31 -10.37
N VAL A 363 12.90 -4.46 -10.61
CA VAL A 363 12.68 -3.13 -11.17
C VAL A 363 12.33 -3.30 -12.65
N LEU A 364 11.14 -2.86 -13.02
CA LEU A 364 10.66 -2.89 -14.41
C LEU A 364 11.17 -1.68 -15.19
N ALA A 365 11.14 -0.51 -14.57
CA ALA A 365 11.51 0.75 -15.20
C ALA A 365 11.90 1.81 -14.17
N GLN A 366 12.77 2.72 -14.59
CA GLN A 366 12.98 4.00 -13.94
C GLN A 366 12.54 5.10 -14.91
N VAL A 367 11.62 5.96 -14.48
CA VAL A 367 10.98 6.97 -15.34
C VAL A 367 11.12 8.32 -14.67
N ALA A 368 11.74 9.28 -15.34
CA ALA A 368 11.85 10.63 -14.81
C ALA A 368 10.46 11.29 -14.75
N TYR A 369 10.21 12.13 -13.75
CA TYR A 369 8.91 12.82 -13.62
C TYR A 369 8.50 13.55 -14.90
N ARG A 370 9.44 14.22 -15.59
CA ARG A 370 9.16 14.94 -16.84
C ARG A 370 8.65 13.99 -17.92
N GLU A 371 9.31 12.85 -18.10
CA GLU A 371 8.90 11.82 -19.05
C GLU A 371 7.51 11.26 -18.70
N ALA A 372 7.27 10.96 -17.42
CA ALA A 372 5.96 10.50 -16.96
C ALA A 372 4.86 11.54 -17.22
N ALA A 373 5.13 12.81 -16.91
CA ALA A 373 4.19 13.91 -17.16
C ALA A 373 3.92 14.12 -18.66
N ASP A 374 4.94 14.00 -19.51
CA ASP A 374 4.79 14.14 -20.96
C ASP A 374 3.92 13.02 -21.54
N ARG A 375 4.20 11.76 -21.17
CA ARG A 375 3.35 10.62 -21.55
C ARG A 375 1.92 10.77 -21.02
N PHE A 376 1.77 11.26 -19.79
CA PHE A 376 0.45 11.52 -19.20
C PHE A 376 -0.32 12.56 -19.99
N ARG A 377 0.32 13.64 -20.43
CA ARG A 377 -0.33 14.69 -21.23
C ARG A 377 -0.87 14.16 -22.56
N THR A 378 -0.12 13.31 -23.25
CA THR A 378 -0.59 12.62 -24.46
C THR A 378 -1.80 11.74 -24.15
N TRP A 379 -1.69 10.89 -23.14
CA TRP A 379 -2.78 10.00 -22.73
C TRP A 379 -4.03 10.77 -22.27
N LEU A 380 -3.87 11.90 -21.58
CA LEU A 380 -4.95 12.79 -21.16
C LEU A 380 -5.69 13.37 -22.36
N ALA A 381 -4.97 13.81 -23.39
CA ALA A 381 -5.57 14.35 -24.61
C ALA A 381 -6.40 13.30 -25.37
N GLU A 382 -5.97 12.04 -25.36
CA GLU A 382 -6.70 10.92 -25.96
C GLU A 382 -7.91 10.48 -25.11
N THR A 383 -7.72 10.38 -23.80
CA THR A 383 -8.71 9.79 -22.89
C THR A 383 -9.79 10.78 -22.47
N ALA A 384 -9.45 12.06 -22.29
CA ALA A 384 -10.36 13.11 -21.85
C ALA A 384 -10.02 14.45 -22.54
N PRO A 385 -10.29 14.58 -23.85
CA PRO A 385 -9.90 15.75 -24.64
C PRO A 385 -10.49 17.07 -24.10
N THR A 386 -11.68 17.02 -23.50
CA THR A 386 -12.31 18.19 -22.87
C THR A 386 -11.54 18.67 -21.64
N VAL A 387 -11.00 17.74 -20.84
CA VAL A 387 -10.14 18.04 -19.68
C VAL A 387 -8.80 18.60 -20.15
N ALA A 388 -8.20 18.00 -21.18
CA ALA A 388 -6.96 18.45 -21.77
C ALA A 388 -7.08 19.89 -22.32
N ALA A 389 -8.15 20.17 -23.06
CA ALA A 389 -8.42 21.50 -23.63
C ALA A 389 -8.67 22.56 -22.54
N ALA A 390 -9.30 22.18 -21.43
CA ALA A 390 -9.60 23.10 -20.32
C ALA A 390 -8.36 23.59 -19.56
N ALA A 391 -7.17 23.06 -19.84
CA ALA A 391 -5.94 23.49 -19.19
C ALA A 391 -5.50 24.91 -19.56
N GLY A 392 -5.85 25.39 -20.76
CA GLY A 392 -5.55 26.73 -21.25
C GLY A 392 -4.04 27.10 -21.28
N PRO A 393 -3.64 28.16 -22.01
CA PRO A 393 -2.30 28.71 -21.90
C PRO A 393 -2.18 29.48 -20.57
N SER A 394 -1.79 28.78 -19.52
CA SER A 394 -1.08 29.33 -18.36
C SER A 394 -1.71 30.56 -17.65
N ARG A 395 -2.68 30.36 -16.76
CA ARG A 395 -2.82 31.26 -15.58
C ARG A 395 -1.92 30.75 -14.45
N LEU A 396 -0.60 30.80 -14.68
CA LEU A 396 0.40 30.54 -13.62
C LEU A 396 0.49 31.70 -12.63
N GLU A 397 0.01 32.89 -13.00
CA GLU A 397 0.19 34.15 -12.26
C GLU A 397 -0.63 34.25 -10.97
N THR A 398 -1.72 33.48 -10.85
CA THR A 398 -2.57 33.47 -9.64
C THR A 398 -2.31 32.26 -8.74
N LEU A 399 -1.42 31.34 -9.15
CA LEU A 399 -1.02 30.22 -8.32
C LEU A 399 0.16 30.65 -7.45
N PRO A 400 0.14 30.38 -6.14
CA PRO A 400 1.29 30.66 -5.29
C PRO A 400 2.53 29.97 -5.86
N THR A 401 3.52 30.76 -6.29
CA THR A 401 4.80 30.30 -6.85
C THR A 401 5.63 29.51 -5.84
N ARG A 402 5.33 29.67 -4.55
CA ARG A 402 5.89 28.88 -3.46
C ARG A 402 4.97 27.71 -3.15
N PHE A 403 5.49 26.50 -3.38
CA PHE A 403 5.04 25.29 -2.70
C PHE A 403 5.11 25.55 -1.20
N ARG A 404 3.96 25.61 -0.53
CA ARG A 404 3.94 25.36 0.91
C ARG A 404 4.01 23.85 1.08
N PRO A 405 4.88 23.33 1.95
CA PRO A 405 4.71 21.97 2.42
C PRO A 405 3.25 21.84 2.84
N VAL A 406 2.57 20.82 2.33
CA VAL A 406 1.57 20.20 3.18
C VAL A 406 2.40 19.71 4.36
N VAL A 407 2.38 20.50 5.43
CA VAL A 407 2.59 19.97 6.76
C VAL A 407 1.61 18.80 6.79
N ALA A 408 2.13 17.57 6.65
CA ALA A 408 1.42 16.42 7.21
C ALA A 408 0.99 16.92 8.57
N ASP A 409 -0.32 16.94 8.84
CA ASP A 409 -0.89 17.65 9.97
C ASP A 409 -0.22 17.17 11.28
N THR A 410 0.89 17.83 11.64
CA THR A 410 1.69 17.57 12.83
C THR A 410 1.31 18.55 13.93
N SER A 411 0.33 19.41 13.68
CA SER A 411 -0.30 20.28 14.67
C SER A 411 -1.66 19.71 15.07
N GLY A 412 -1.64 18.48 15.60
CA GLY A 412 -2.76 17.93 16.35
C GLY A 412 -2.86 18.60 17.72
N GLY A 413 -3.32 19.85 17.72
CA GLY A 413 -4.06 20.44 18.82
C GLY A 413 -5.46 20.68 18.29
N ASP A 414 -6.45 20.00 18.86
CA ASP A 414 -7.88 20.09 18.56
C ASP A 414 -8.36 19.43 17.25
N LEU A 415 -8.35 18.10 17.22
CA LEU A 415 -9.26 17.31 16.38
C LEU A 415 -9.81 16.12 17.18
N GLU A 416 -10.71 16.43 18.11
CA GLU A 416 -11.88 15.56 18.29
C GLU A 416 -12.84 15.85 17.14
N LEU A 417 -13.29 14.79 16.47
CA LEU A 417 -14.19 14.72 15.32
C LEU A 417 -13.53 14.86 13.94
N PHE A 418 -13.82 13.82 13.12
CA PHE A 418 -13.71 13.66 11.66
C PHE A 418 -12.51 12.87 11.13
#